data_AF-A0A2X2TC93-F1
#
_entry.id   AF-A0A2X2TC93-F1
#
_cell.length_a   1.000
_cell.length_b   1.000
_cell.length_c   1.000
_cell.angle_alpha   90.00
_cell.angle_beta   90.00
_cell.angle_gamma   90.00
#
_symmetry.space_group_name_H-M   'P 1'
#
loop_
_entity.id
_entity.type
_entity.pdbx_description
1 polymer ?
#
loop_
_entity_poly.entity_id
_entity_poly.type
_entity_poly.pdbx_seq_one_letter_code
_entity_poly.pdbx_strand_id
1 'polypeptide(L)'
;MNNGWDDFSMPKEVAKSLITMHLKRGDSVYFVTGRSQTKTETVTKTLQSDFLIPEPNVNPVIFAGDKEGQNTKTQWLKEKKIKIFYGDSDNDITAAQDVGARGIRILRASNSSYQPLPKAGLVWRRSYR
;
A
#
# COMPACT_ATOMS: atom_id res chain seq x y z
N MET A 1 7.76 -5.46 20.02
CA MET A 1 6.57 -6.17 19.50
C MET A 1 5.70 -5.15 18.79
N ASN A 2 5.29 -5.38 17.53
CA ASN A 2 4.56 -4.40 16.71
C ASN A 2 3.06 -4.72 16.57
N ASN A 3 2.58 -5.76 17.26
CA ASN A 3 1.19 -6.21 17.19
C ASN A 3 0.34 -5.33 18.13
N GLY A 4 -0.78 -4.79 17.64
CA GLY A 4 -1.78 -4.05 18.43
C GLY A 4 -1.80 -2.53 18.24
N TRP A 5 -0.78 -1.92 17.64
CA TRP A 5 -0.84 -0.47 17.31
C TRP A 5 -1.81 -0.16 16.17
N ASP A 6 -2.11 -1.17 15.34
CA ASP A 6 -3.07 -1.03 14.25
C ASP A 6 -4.50 -0.81 14.74
N ASP A 7 -4.83 -1.20 15.99
CA ASP A 7 -6.14 -0.96 16.59
C ASP A 7 -6.42 0.54 16.84
N PHE A 8 -5.37 1.37 16.86
CA PHE A 8 -5.47 2.83 16.97
C PHE A 8 -5.34 3.55 15.61
N SER A 9 -5.15 2.79 14.53
CA SER A 9 -5.03 3.37 13.19
C SER A 9 -6.41 3.74 12.68
N MET A 10 -6.57 4.99 12.24
CA MET A 10 -7.84 5.43 11.65
C MET A 10 -7.86 5.07 10.15
N PRO A 11 -8.86 4.30 9.68
CA PRO A 11 -8.99 4.00 8.26
C PRO A 11 -9.27 5.27 7.46
N LYS A 12 -8.63 5.38 6.30
CA LYS A 12 -8.85 6.50 5.38
C LYS A 12 -10.06 6.25 4.49
N GLU A 13 -11.00 7.19 4.44
CA GLU A 13 -12.19 7.08 3.58
C GLU A 13 -11.87 6.90 2.09
N VAL A 14 -10.78 7.52 1.61
CA VAL A 14 -10.31 7.32 0.23
C VAL A 14 -9.89 5.87 -0.02
N ALA A 15 -9.25 5.21 0.95
CA ALA A 15 -8.85 3.81 0.83
C ALA A 15 -10.08 2.89 0.81
N LYS A 16 -11.07 3.15 1.68
CA LYS A 16 -12.34 2.43 1.70
C LYS A 16 -13.05 2.51 0.34
N SER A 17 -13.12 3.70 -0.24
CA SER A 17 -13.73 3.92 -1.56
C SER A 17 -12.98 3.18 -2.68
N LEU A 18 -11.65 3.23 -2.68
CA LEU A 18 -10.82 2.55 -3.68
C LEU A 18 -10.92 1.02 -3.59
N ILE A 19 -10.84 0.46 -2.38
CA ILE A 19 -10.98 -0.98 -2.14
C ILE A 19 -12.36 -1.45 -2.60
N THR A 20 -13.43 -0.75 -2.20
CA THR A 20 -14.80 -1.06 -2.63
C THR A 20 -14.93 -1.05 -4.16
N MET A 21 -14.33 -0.06 -4.83
CA MET A 21 -14.34 0.04 -6.29
C MET A 21 -13.61 -1.12 -6.96
N HIS A 22 -12.44 -1.52 -6.46
CA HIS A 22 -11.69 -2.66 -6.99
C HIS A 22 -12.40 -4.00 -6.76
N LEU A 23 -12.98 -4.21 -5.57
CA LEU A 23 -13.76 -5.41 -5.29
C LEU A 23 -14.98 -5.53 -6.21
N LYS A 24 -15.69 -4.43 -6.47
CA LYS A 24 -16.82 -4.40 -7.42
C LYS A 24 -16.42 -4.73 -8.86
N ARG A 25 -15.18 -4.44 -9.24
CA ARG A 25 -14.62 -4.79 -10.56
C ARG A 25 -14.16 -6.24 -10.67
N GLY A 26 -14.11 -6.98 -9.55
CA GLY A 26 -13.54 -8.32 -9.49
C GLY A 26 -12.01 -8.33 -9.45
N ASP A 27 -11.38 -7.19 -9.11
CA ASP A 27 -9.92 -7.10 -9.00
C ASP A 27 -9.43 -7.81 -7.71
N SER A 28 -8.25 -8.45 -7.77
CA SER A 28 -7.56 -8.92 -6.56
C SER A 28 -6.84 -7.77 -5.86
N VAL A 29 -7.09 -7.59 -4.56
CA VAL A 29 -6.51 -6.50 -3.76
C VAL A 29 -5.42 -7.05 -2.84
N TYR A 30 -4.24 -6.43 -2.89
CA TYR A 30 -3.08 -6.76 -2.06
C TYR A 30 -2.62 -5.54 -1.27
N PHE A 31 -2.14 -5.77 -0.05
CA PHE A 31 -1.50 -4.75 0.78
C PHE A 31 0.00 -5.05 0.90
N VAL A 32 0.85 -4.10 0.49
CA VAL A 32 2.31 -4.23 0.54
C VAL A 32 2.90 -3.14 1.42
N THR A 33 3.42 -3.54 2.57
CA THR A 33 3.96 -2.63 3.59
C THR A 33 5.47 -2.75 3.70
N GLY A 34 6.14 -1.63 3.99
CA GLY A 34 7.56 -1.59 4.33
C GLY A 34 7.85 -2.01 5.77
N ARG A 35 6.82 -2.32 6.57
CA ARG A 35 7.02 -2.85 7.92
C ARG A 35 7.72 -4.21 7.86
N SER A 36 8.60 -4.47 8.81
CA SER A 36 9.24 -5.77 8.96
C SER A 36 8.24 -6.84 9.39
N GLN A 37 8.39 -8.04 8.84
CA GLN A 37 7.56 -9.18 9.23
C GLN A 37 7.84 -9.58 10.69
N THR A 38 6.78 -9.89 11.41
CA THR A 38 6.82 -10.44 12.77
C THR A 38 6.41 -11.92 12.76
N LYS A 39 6.68 -12.65 13.86
CA LYS A 39 6.29 -14.07 13.99
C LYS A 39 4.77 -14.29 13.85
N THR A 40 4.00 -13.31 14.29
CA THR A 40 2.53 -13.26 14.17
C THR A 40 2.15 -11.84 13.75
N GLU A 41 1.05 -11.69 13.02
CA GLU A 41 0.54 -10.39 12.57
C GLU A 41 -0.99 -10.35 12.67
N THR A 42 -1.54 -9.18 12.99
CA THR A 42 -3.00 -8.95 13.09
C THR A 42 -3.49 -7.95 12.04
N VAL A 43 -2.60 -7.40 11.23
CA VAL A 43 -2.85 -6.32 10.27
C VAL A 43 -3.82 -6.79 9.18
N THR A 44 -3.66 -8.02 8.71
CA THR A 44 -4.59 -8.60 7.72
C THR A 44 -6.03 -8.58 8.24
N LYS A 45 -6.23 -8.97 9.51
CA LYS A 45 -7.54 -8.98 10.15
C LYS A 45 -8.10 -7.56 10.38
N THR A 46 -7.25 -6.64 10.81
CA THR A 46 -7.63 -5.22 10.97
C THR A 46 -8.09 -4.62 9.64
N LEU A 47 -7.30 -4.80 8.56
CA LEU A 47 -7.64 -4.29 7.23
C LEU A 47 -8.93 -4.92 6.68
N GLN A 48 -9.13 -6.22 6.90
CA GLN A 48 -10.36 -6.91 6.52
C GLN A 48 -11.57 -6.28 7.21
N SER A 49 -11.48 -6.07 8.52
CA SER A 49 -12.57 -5.48 9.33
C SER A 49 -12.86 -4.03 8.94
N ASP A 50 -11.83 -3.18 8.91
CA ASP A 50 -11.99 -1.74 8.69
C ASP A 50 -12.53 -1.40 7.30
N PHE A 51 -12.12 -2.18 6.29
CA PHE A 51 -12.51 -1.97 4.90
C PHE A 51 -13.62 -2.91 4.43
N LEU A 52 -14.17 -3.73 5.32
CA LEU A 52 -15.26 -4.66 5.04
C LEU A 52 -14.97 -5.56 3.83
N ILE A 53 -13.74 -6.09 3.76
CA ILE A 53 -13.30 -6.97 2.67
C ILE A 53 -13.94 -8.35 2.90
N PRO A 54 -14.67 -8.91 1.91
CA PRO A 54 -15.22 -10.26 2.04
C PRO A 54 -14.11 -11.28 2.26
N GLU A 55 -14.30 -12.23 3.18
CA GLU A 55 -13.40 -13.37 3.46
C GLU A 55 -12.71 -13.97 2.21
N PRO A 56 -13.45 -14.38 1.16
CA PRO A 56 -12.83 -14.99 -0.02
C PRO A 56 -11.94 -14.05 -0.84
N ASN A 57 -12.00 -12.73 -0.58
CA ASN A 57 -11.24 -11.70 -1.27
C ASN A 57 -10.06 -11.18 -0.44
N VAL A 58 -9.88 -11.68 0.79
CA VAL A 58 -8.77 -11.27 1.66
C VAL A 58 -7.48 -11.95 1.22
N ASN A 59 -6.43 -11.14 1.03
CA ASN A 59 -5.07 -11.63 0.84
C ASN A 59 -4.23 -11.25 2.07
N PRO A 60 -3.35 -12.14 2.56
CA PRO A 60 -2.41 -11.81 3.63
C PRO A 60 -1.57 -10.57 3.28
N VAL A 61 -1.35 -9.71 4.27
CA VAL A 61 -0.49 -8.53 4.13
C VAL A 61 0.94 -8.97 3.81
N ILE A 62 1.52 -8.32 2.79
CA ILE A 62 2.89 -8.55 2.38
C ILE A 62 3.81 -7.58 3.14
N PHE A 63 4.59 -8.13 4.07
CA PHE A 63 5.60 -7.41 4.84
C PHE A 63 6.93 -7.42 4.08
N ALA A 64 7.11 -6.44 3.19
CA ALA A 64 8.31 -6.33 2.37
C ALA A 64 9.56 -5.93 3.16
N GLY A 65 9.37 -5.39 4.38
CA GLY A 65 10.45 -4.78 5.15
C GLY A 65 10.99 -3.51 4.49
N ASP A 66 11.97 -2.90 5.15
CA ASP A 66 12.69 -1.75 4.63
C ASP A 66 14.18 -2.08 4.61
N LYS A 67 14.87 -1.64 3.56
CA LYS A 67 16.30 -1.85 3.39
C LYS A 67 16.90 -0.64 2.69
N GLU A 68 17.89 -0.03 3.33
CA GLU A 68 18.52 1.18 2.82
C GLU A 68 19.06 0.97 1.39
N GLY A 69 18.74 1.92 0.51
CA GLY A 69 19.14 1.87 -0.90
C GLY A 69 18.36 0.88 -1.79
N GLN A 70 17.38 0.14 -1.25
CA GLN A 70 16.61 -0.84 -2.01
C GLN A 70 15.10 -0.66 -1.84
N ASN A 71 14.38 -0.56 -2.95
CA ASN A 71 12.92 -0.60 -2.93
C ASN A 71 12.43 -2.06 -2.84
N THR A 72 12.19 -2.52 -1.61
CA THR A 72 11.79 -3.91 -1.31
C THR A 72 10.42 -4.28 -1.89
N LYS A 73 9.57 -3.29 -2.20
CA LYS A 73 8.22 -3.53 -2.73
C LYS A 73 8.24 -3.98 -4.18
N THR A 74 9.21 -3.51 -4.98
CA THR A 74 9.30 -3.77 -6.43
C THR A 74 9.20 -5.26 -6.78
N GLN A 75 9.89 -6.13 -6.04
CA GLN A 75 9.83 -7.58 -6.26
C GLN A 75 8.42 -8.15 -6.04
N TRP A 76 7.75 -7.73 -4.98
CA TRP A 76 6.40 -8.18 -4.65
C TRP A 76 5.36 -7.71 -5.67
N LEU A 77 5.47 -6.46 -6.13
CA LEU A 77 4.58 -5.94 -7.17
C LEU A 77 4.72 -6.74 -8.47
N LYS A 78 5.95 -7.13 -8.83
CA LYS A 78 6.23 -7.97 -9.99
C LYS A 78 5.65 -9.38 -9.83
N GLU A 79 5.89 -10.03 -8.69
CA GLU A 79 5.42 -11.39 -8.40
C GLU A 79 3.88 -11.48 -8.42
N LYS A 80 3.21 -10.53 -7.78
CA LYS A 80 1.73 -10.45 -7.74
C LYS A 80 1.13 -9.82 -9.00
N LYS A 81 1.96 -9.51 -10.01
CA LYS A 81 1.57 -8.92 -11.31
C LYS A 81 0.70 -7.67 -11.15
N ILE A 82 1.00 -6.85 -10.14
CA ILE A 82 0.25 -5.64 -9.79
C ILE A 82 0.18 -4.69 -10.99
N LYS A 83 -1.02 -4.20 -11.31
CA LYS A 83 -1.26 -3.26 -12.42
C LYS A 83 -1.43 -1.82 -11.96
N ILE A 84 -1.96 -1.62 -10.77
CA ILE A 84 -2.16 -0.31 -10.15
C ILE A 84 -1.67 -0.43 -8.71
N PHE A 85 -0.84 0.52 -8.27
CA PHE A 85 -0.33 0.55 -6.90
C PHE A 85 -0.56 1.93 -6.30
N TYR A 86 -1.21 1.94 -5.13
CA TYR A 86 -1.54 3.14 -4.39
C TYR A 86 -0.59 3.30 -3.22
N GLY A 87 -0.09 4.51 -3.00
CA GLY A 87 0.75 4.81 -1.84
C GLY A 87 0.97 6.29 -1.67
N ASP A 88 1.44 6.69 -0.50
CA ASP A 88 1.69 8.09 -0.15
C ASP A 88 3.16 8.48 -0.31
N SER A 89 4.08 7.52 -0.27
CA SER A 89 5.52 7.77 -0.34
C SER A 89 6.05 7.77 -1.78
N ASP A 90 7.23 8.37 -1.98
CA ASP A 90 7.90 8.35 -3.29
C ASP A 90 8.30 6.93 -3.68
N ASN A 91 8.72 6.12 -2.72
CA ASN A 91 9.05 4.70 -2.92
C ASN A 91 7.87 3.89 -3.44
N ASP A 92 6.62 4.23 -3.06
CA ASP A 92 5.45 3.53 -3.62
C ASP A 92 5.28 3.82 -5.11
N ILE A 93 5.50 5.07 -5.50
CA ILE A 93 5.35 5.48 -6.90
C ILE A 93 6.48 4.93 -7.76
N THR A 94 7.72 4.99 -7.28
CA THR A 94 8.86 4.41 -8.00
C THR A 94 8.75 2.88 -8.09
N ALA A 95 8.33 2.19 -7.02
CA ALA A 95 8.10 0.73 -7.06
C ALA A 95 7.12 0.33 -8.18
N ALA A 96 6.04 1.10 -8.32
CA ALA A 96 5.04 0.87 -9.36
C ALA A 96 5.63 1.12 -10.76
N GLN A 97 6.36 2.22 -10.93
CA GLN A 97 7.00 2.59 -12.20
C GLN A 97 8.02 1.54 -12.65
N ASP A 98 8.85 1.04 -11.72
CA ASP A 98 9.90 0.06 -11.99
C ASP A 98 9.36 -1.27 -12.55
N VAL A 99 8.12 -1.64 -12.19
CA VAL A 99 7.46 -2.85 -12.71
C VAL A 99 6.50 -2.56 -13.86
N GLY A 100 6.42 -1.31 -14.33
CA GLY A 100 5.48 -0.89 -15.37
C GLY A 100 4.01 -0.79 -14.92
N ALA A 101 3.75 -0.81 -13.61
CA ALA A 101 2.43 -0.58 -13.04
C ALA A 101 2.08 0.92 -13.01
N ARG A 102 0.80 1.23 -12.88
CA ARG A 102 0.32 2.59 -12.66
C ARG A 102 0.42 2.94 -11.17
N GLY A 103 1.43 3.74 -10.80
CA GLY A 103 1.52 4.34 -9.47
C GLY A 103 0.52 5.50 -9.30
N ILE A 104 -0.31 5.47 -8.26
CA ILE A 104 -1.27 6.53 -7.92
C ILE A 104 -1.00 7.03 -6.51
N ARG A 105 -0.71 8.33 -6.38
CA ARG A 105 -0.38 8.96 -5.10
C ARG A 105 -1.64 9.19 -4.27
N ILE A 106 -1.62 8.75 -3.01
CA ILE A 106 -2.58 9.14 -1.98
C ILE A 106 -1.93 10.19 -1.08
N LEU A 107 -2.67 11.26 -0.75
CA LEU A 107 -2.11 12.30 0.12
C LEU A 107 -1.88 11.76 1.54
N ARG A 108 -0.68 12.02 2.08
CA ARG A 108 -0.39 11.82 3.50
C ARG A 108 -1.19 12.86 4.29
N ALA A 109 -1.83 12.43 5.38
CA ALA A 109 -2.61 13.36 6.20
C ALA A 109 -1.67 14.40 6.83
N SER A 110 -2.13 15.66 6.93
CA SER A 110 -1.31 16.76 7.45
C SER A 110 -0.91 16.58 8.91
N ASN A 111 -1.73 15.86 9.68
CA ASN A 111 -1.47 15.50 11.07
C ASN A 111 -0.62 14.21 11.24
N SER A 112 -0.04 13.69 10.17
CA SER A 112 0.86 12.53 10.27
C SER A 112 2.13 12.90 11.05
N SER A 113 2.53 12.03 11.97
CA SER A 113 3.82 12.12 12.65
C SER A 113 4.99 11.83 11.72
N TYR A 114 4.76 11.23 10.54
CA TYR A 114 5.83 10.94 9.59
C TYR A 114 6.10 12.12 8.67
N GLN A 115 7.07 12.94 9.11
CA GLN A 115 7.54 14.15 8.44
C GLN A 115 8.93 13.93 7.80
N PRO A 116 9.30 14.71 6.75
CA PRO A 116 8.47 15.70 6.07
C PRO A 116 7.37 15.06 5.20
N LEU A 117 6.30 15.80 4.93
CA LEU A 117 5.27 15.35 3.98
C LEU A 117 5.88 15.13 2.58
N PRO A 118 5.57 14.00 1.90
CA PRO A 118 6.01 13.77 0.53
C PRO A 118 5.46 14.84 -0.42
N LYS A 119 6.26 15.23 -1.42
CA LYS A 119 5.82 16.18 -2.45
C LYS A 119 4.94 15.47 -3.47
N ALA A 120 3.64 15.38 -3.15
CA ALA A 120 2.65 14.83 -4.06
C ALA A 120 2.70 15.56 -5.42
N GLY A 121 2.88 14.80 -6.50
CA GLY A 121 2.99 15.35 -7.86
C GLY A 121 4.42 15.51 -8.39
N LEU A 122 5.47 15.32 -7.58
CA LEU A 122 6.85 15.50 -8.06
C LEU A 122 7.35 14.34 -8.95
N VAL A 123 6.87 13.13 -8.68
CA VAL A 123 7.18 11.92 -9.46
C VAL A 123 6.21 11.75 -10.63
N TRP A 124 5.93 12.84 -11.36
CA TRP A 124 5.31 12.80 -12.69
C TRP A 124 6.41 12.95 -13.76
N ARG A 125 7.18 11.89 -13.98
CA ARG A 125 7.96 11.76 -15.23
C ARG A 125 7.60 10.46 -15.92
N ARG A 126 6.50 10.50 -16.67
CA ARG A 126 6.38 9.72 -17.90
C ARG A 126 6.71 10.67 -19.05
N SER A 127 7.94 10.59 -19.53
CA SER A 127 8.18 10.87 -20.95
C SER A 127 7.40 9.81 -21.72
N TYR A 128 6.23 10.15 -22.22
CA TYR A 128 5.68 9.42 -23.35
C TYR A 128 6.61 9.74 -24.54
N ARG A 129 7.47 8.79 -24.90
CA ARG A 129 7.99 8.65 -26.26
C ARG A 129 7.35 7.39 -26.85
#